data_AF-M0MW13-F1
#
_entry.id   AF-M0MW13-F1
#
_cell.length_a   1.000
_cell.length_b   1.000
_cell.length_c   1.000
_cell.angle_alpha   90.00
_cell.angle_beta   90.00
_cell.angle_gamma   90.00
#
_symmetry.space_group_name_H-M   'P 1'
#
loop_
_entity.id
_entity.type
_entity.pdbx_description
1 polymer ?
#
loop_
_entity_poly.entity_id
_entity_poly.type
_entity_poly.pdbx_seq_one_letter_code
_entity_poly.pdbx_strand_id
1 'polypeptide(L)' 'MNALSEISCRTLVLRSDLDVDRRVRDLDASDTVPDGRLVHISDAGHYVFRDEYEAAYTELRTFLQRI' A
#
# COMPACT_ATOMS: atom_id res chain seq x y z
N MET A 1 -19.90 1.29 -8.58
CA MET A 1 -19.55 0.24 -7.60
C MET A 1 -18.05 0.02 -7.73
N ASN A 2 -17.28 0.27 -6.69
CA ASN A 2 -15.83 0.07 -6.70
C ASN A 2 -15.55 -1.28 -6.02
N ALA A 3 -14.90 -2.21 -6.69
CA ALA A 3 -14.64 -3.55 -6.14
C ALA A 3 -13.84 -3.49 -4.81
N LEU A 4 -13.06 -2.43 -4.58
CA LEU A 4 -12.30 -2.23 -3.35
C LEU A 4 -13.17 -2.04 -2.11
N SER A 5 -14.38 -1.48 -2.25
CA SER A 5 -15.29 -1.27 -1.12
C SER A 5 -15.95 -2.54 -0.61
N GLU A 6 -15.84 -3.64 -1.35
CA GLU A 6 -16.40 -4.95 -0.96
C GLU A 6 -15.39 -5.81 -0.19
N ILE A 7 -14.14 -5.34 -0.04
CA ILE A 7 -13.11 -6.02 0.73
C ILE A 7 -13.48 -6.00 2.22
N SER A 8 -13.55 -7.18 2.82
CA SER A 8 -13.96 -7.37 4.23
C SER A 8 -12.81 -7.76 5.17
N CYS A 9 -11.59 -7.93 4.65
CA CYS A 9 -10.41 -8.27 5.43
C CYS A 9 -9.44 -7.10 5.53
N ARG A 10 -8.61 -7.11 6.58
CA ARG A 10 -7.45 -6.22 6.67
C ARG A 10 -6.61 -6.32 5.41
N THR A 11 -6.26 -5.17 4.85
CA THR A 11 -5.55 -5.09 3.58
C THR A 11 -4.35 -4.16 3.69
N LEU A 12 -3.18 -4.64 3.28
CA LEU A 12 -1.98 -3.82 3.11
C LEU A 12 -1.80 -3.50 1.63
N VAL A 13 -1.64 -2.23 1.30
CA VAL A 13 -1.34 -1.75 -0.06
C VAL A 13 0.07 -1.15 -0.05
N LEU A 14 0.97 -1.73 -0.84
CA LEU A 14 2.34 -1.21 -1.01
C LEU A 14 2.45 -0.48 -2.35
N ARG A 15 2.98 0.74 -2.32
CA ARG A 15 3.15 1.60 -3.50
C ARG A 15 4.54 2.23 -3.48
N SER A 16 5.06 2.59 -4.64
CA SER A 16 6.25 3.44 -4.70
C SER A 16 5.92 4.87 -4.28
N ASP A 17 6.82 5.52 -3.53
CA ASP A 17 6.68 6.93 -3.14
C ASP A 17 7.07 7.84 -4.31
N LEU A 18 6.09 8.13 -5.16
CA LEU A 18 6.24 8.99 -6.33
C LEU A 18 5.83 10.43 -6.00
N ASP A 19 5.77 11.28 -7.03
CA ASP A 19 5.34 12.67 -6.90
C ASP A 19 4.00 12.85 -6.17
N VAL A 20 3.80 14.07 -5.65
CA VAL A 20 2.64 14.43 -4.81
C VAL A 20 1.31 14.11 -5.48
N ASP A 21 1.17 14.33 -6.80
CA ASP A 21 -0.10 14.11 -7.52
C ASP A 21 -0.43 12.62 -7.64
N ARG A 22 0.59 11.75 -7.72
CA ARG A 22 0.38 10.30 -7.64
C ARG A 22 0.04 9.87 -6.21
N ARG A 23 0.69 10.46 -5.21
CA ARG A 23 0.42 10.16 -3.81
C ARG A 23 -1.02 10.48 -3.40
N VAL A 24 -1.56 11.62 -3.83
CA VAL A 24 -2.96 11.98 -3.59
C VAL A 24 -3.91 10.94 -4.21
N ARG A 25 -3.68 10.55 -5.47
CA ARG A 25 -4.52 9.53 -6.14
C ARG A 25 -4.45 8.16 -5.46
N ASP A 26 -3.27 7.77 -4.98
CA ASP A 26 -3.11 6.52 -4.24
C ASP A 26 -3.86 6.58 -2.90
N LEU A 27 -3.85 7.73 -2.21
CA LEU A 27 -4.63 7.94 -0.98
C LEU A 27 -6.14 7.86 -1.25
N ASP A 28 -6.64 8.58 -2.25
CA ASP A 28 -8.06 8.55 -2.64
C ASP A 28 -8.53 7.13 -2.98
N ALA A 29 -7.68 6.34 -3.65
CA ALA A 29 -7.97 4.94 -3.95
C ALA A 29 -7.94 4.07 -2.70
N SER A 30 -6.97 4.27 -1.80
CA SER A 30 -6.86 3.50 -0.56
C SER A 30 -8.02 3.77 0.40
N ASP A 31 -8.55 4.99 0.44
CA ASP A 31 -9.71 5.35 1.28
C ASP A 31 -10.97 4.56 0.92
N THR A 32 -11.00 3.93 -0.26
CA THR A 32 -12.11 3.06 -0.67
C THR A 32 -12.01 1.64 -0.08
N VAL A 33 -10.91 1.29 0.59
CA VAL A 33 -10.71 0.01 1.26
C VAL A 33 -11.01 0.19 2.76
N PRO A 34 -12.12 -0.37 3.29
CA PRO A 34 -12.61 -0.06 4.64
C PRO A 34 -11.62 -0.35 5.79
N ASP A 35 -10.76 -1.35 5.61
CA ASP A 35 -9.69 -1.73 6.56
C ASP A 35 -8.33 -1.80 5.81
N GLY A 36 -8.09 -0.77 5.00
CA GLY A 36 -6.90 -0.63 4.17
C GLY A 36 -5.81 0.21 4.83
N ARG A 37 -4.57 -0.25 4.74
CA ARG A 37 -3.37 0.53 5.07
C ARG A 37 -2.52 0.69 3.82
N LEU A 38 -2.42 1.92 3.31
CA LEU A 38 -1.47 2.29 2.27
C LEU A 38 -0.11 2.62 2.88
N VAL A 39 0.95 2.06 2.31
CA VAL A 39 2.33 2.43 2.61
C VAL A 39 3.09 2.72 1.31
N HIS A 40 3.66 3.91 1.25
CA HIS A 40 4.59 4.30 0.20
C HIS A 40 6.01 3.88 0.58
N ILE A 41 6.68 3.16 -0.31
CA ILE A 41 8.07 2.73 -0.17
C ILE A 41 8.93 3.72 -0.97
N SER A 42 9.77 4.47 -0.27
CA SER A 42 10.74 5.40 -0.86
C SER A 42 11.71 4.63 -1.76
N ASP A 43 12.22 5.28 -2.80
CA ASP A 43 13.18 4.75 -3.79
C ASP A 43 12.72 3.54 -4.62
N ALA A 44 11.54 2.99 -4.35
CA ALA A 44 10.94 1.93 -5.16
C ALA A 44 10.39 2.44 -6.51
N GLY A 45 10.51 1.62 -7.54
CA GLY A 45 9.84 1.78 -8.82
C GLY A 45 8.54 0.96 -8.90
N HIS A 46 8.21 0.48 -10.10
CA HIS A 46 7.02 -0.36 -10.29
C HIS A 46 7.12 -1.71 -9.56
N TYR A 47 8.33 -2.24 -9.41
CA TYR A 47 8.57 -3.53 -8.79
C TYR A 47 8.98 -3.36 -7.33
N VAL A 48 8.06 -2.90 -6.48
CA VAL A 48 8.34 -2.51 -5.08
C VAL A 48 9.21 -3.51 -4.30
N PHE A 49 8.88 -4.80 -4.31
CA PHE A 49 9.69 -5.83 -3.63
C PHE A 49 11.04 -6.10 -4.28
N ARG A 50 11.19 -5.85 -5.59
CA ARG A 50 12.46 -6.04 -6.29
C ARG A 50 13.38 -4.85 -6.04
N ASP A 51 12.82 -3.65 -6.06
CA ASP A 51 13.57 -2.41 -5.95
C ASP A 51 13.97 -2.18 -4.48
N GLU A 52 13.03 -2.37 -3.55
CA GLU A 52 13.22 -2.09 -2.12
C GLU A 52 12.68 -3.24 -1.25
N TYR A 53 13.34 -4.39 -1.35
CA TYR A 53 12.91 -5.63 -0.69
C TYR A 53 12.78 -5.48 0.83
N GLU A 54 13.80 -4.97 1.51
CA GLU A 54 13.85 -4.91 2.96
C GLU A 54 12.77 -3.98 3.54
N ALA A 55 12.57 -2.82 2.91
CA ALA A 55 11.53 -1.88 3.30
C ALA A 55 10.13 -2.48 3.10
N ALA A 56 9.87 -3.04 1.92
CA ALA A 56 8.58 -3.67 1.61
C ALA A 56 8.28 -4.88 2.51
N TYR A 57 9.29 -5.72 2.76
CA TYR A 57 9.16 -6.91 3.58
C TYR A 57 8.95 -6.58 5.06
N THR A 58 9.60 -5.52 5.57
CA THR A 58 9.39 -5.02 6.93
C THR A 58 7.94 -4.60 7.15
N GLU A 59 7.35 -3.90 6.18
CA GLU A 59 5.95 -3.49 6.26
C GLU A 59 4.98 -4.66 6.18
N LEU A 60 5.26 -5.64 5.31
CA LEU A 60 4.50 -6.89 5.25
C LEU A 60 4.55 -7.64 6.59
N ARG A 61 5.74 -7.81 7.18
CA ARG A 61 5.87 -8.48 8.48
C ARG A 61 5.15 -7.74 9.59
N THR A 62 5.29 -6.41 9.64
CA THR A 62 4.63 -5.56 10.62
C THR A 62 3.12 -5.67 10.52
N PHE A 63 2.59 -5.70 9.29
CA PHE A 63 1.17 -5.90 9.04
C PHE A 63 0.70 -7.25 9.57
N LEU A 64 1.39 -8.34 9.22
CA LEU A 64 1.03 -9.70 9.64
C LEU A 64 1.13 -9.91 11.17
N GLN A 65 2.06 -9.24 11.85
CA GLN A 65 2.21 -9.33 13.31
C GLN A 65 1.11 -8.61 14.09
N ARG A 66 0.35 -7.73 13.44
CA ARG A 66 -0.70 -6.92 14.07
C ARG A 66 -2.09 -7.49 13.86
N ILE A 67 -2.25 -8.56 13.08
CA ILE A 67 -3.54 -9.24 12.81
C ILE A 67 -4.03 -9.93 14.08
#